data_AF-A0A4Z2EN54-F1
#
_entry.id   AF-A0A4Z2EN54-F1
#
_cell.length_a   1.000
_cell.length_b   1.000
_cell.length_c   1.000
_cell.angle_alpha   90.00
_cell.angle_beta   90.00
_cell.angle_gamma   90.00
#
_symmetry.space_group_name_H-M   'P 1'
#
loop_
_entity.id
_entity.type
_entity.pdbx_description
1 polymer ?
#
loop_
_entity_poly.entity_id
_entity_poly.type
_entity_poly.pdbx_seq_one_letter_code
_entity_poly.pdbx_strand_id
1 'polypeptide(L)'
;MVNSSQHFGGQRAQLLLLPLSENDTHCIQFSYFLYSRDGHSPGDLQVYIRVNGGPKGSAVWNISGSQGRQWHQVELAVSTFWPSEYQLHAGDDENLE
;
A
#
# COMPACT_ATOMS: atom_id res chain seq x y z
N MET A 1 -1.80 8.57 8.80
CA MET A 1 -3.14 8.05 9.08
C MET A 1 -4.03 8.46 7.92
N VAL A 2 -4.69 7.51 7.26
CA VAL A 2 -5.64 7.76 6.16
C VAL A 2 -7.02 7.42 6.68
N ASN A 3 -7.95 8.36 6.62
CA ASN A 3 -9.35 8.11 6.95
C ASN A 3 -10.13 7.88 5.65
N SER A 4 -10.78 6.72 5.50
CA SER A 4 -11.64 6.40 4.36
C SER A 4 -13.14 6.50 4.69
N SER A 5 -13.53 6.76 5.94
CA SER A 5 -14.94 6.92 6.30
C SER A 5 -15.53 8.15 5.59
N GLN A 6 -16.61 7.96 4.81
CA GLN A 6 -17.34 9.01 4.07
C GLN A 6 -16.67 9.51 2.77
N HIS A 7 -15.71 8.79 2.23
CA HIS A 7 -15.11 9.09 0.93
C HIS A 7 -15.88 8.39 -0.20
N PHE A 8 -16.02 9.04 -1.36
CA PHE A 8 -16.64 8.47 -2.56
C PHE A 8 -15.71 7.45 -3.23
N GLY A 9 -16.28 6.43 -3.88
CA GLY A 9 -15.52 5.41 -4.61
C GLY A 9 -14.46 5.98 -5.56
N GLY A 10 -13.30 5.33 -5.65
CA GLY A 10 -12.19 5.70 -6.55
C GLY A 10 -11.22 6.76 -6.02
N GLN A 11 -11.42 7.28 -4.81
CA GLN A 11 -10.45 8.16 -4.15
C GLN A 11 -9.20 7.40 -3.72
N ARG A 12 -8.03 8.03 -3.89
CA ARG A 12 -6.73 7.40 -3.61
C ARG A 12 -5.85 8.32 -2.77
N ALA A 13 -5.30 7.79 -1.67
CA ALA A 13 -4.26 8.43 -0.88
C ALA A 13 -2.91 7.76 -1.15
N GLN A 14 -1.84 8.55 -1.28
CA GLN A 14 -0.51 8.04 -1.56
C GLN A 14 0.46 8.40 -0.45
N LEU A 15 1.15 7.40 0.11
CA LEU A 15 2.28 7.61 1.00
C LEU A 15 3.57 7.20 0.28
N LEU A 16 4.42 8.17 0.03
CA LEU A 16 5.74 7.96 -0.55
C LEU A 16 6.78 7.81 0.57
N LEU A 17 7.54 6.71 0.56
CA LEU A 17 8.76 6.64 1.38
C LEU A 17 9.92 7.28 0.63
N LEU A 18 10.89 7.79 1.39
CA LEU A 18 12.14 8.29 0.84
C LEU A 18 12.84 7.19 0.02
N PRO A 19 13.48 7.55 -1.10
CA PRO A 19 14.23 6.58 -1.89
C PRO A 19 15.34 5.98 -1.03
N LEU A 20 15.38 4.65 -0.98
CA LEU A 20 16.45 3.92 -0.30
C LEU A 20 17.59 3.71 -1.30
N SER A 21 18.76 4.29 -1.03
CA SER A 21 19.96 4.23 -1.88
C SER A 21 20.87 3.07 -1.47
N GLU A 22 20.25 1.91 -1.37
CA GLU A 22 20.79 0.76 -0.68
C GLU A 22 21.03 -0.34 -1.74
N ASN A 23 22.24 -0.87 -1.77
CA ASN A 23 22.80 -1.64 -2.89
C ASN A 23 22.58 -3.15 -2.74
N ASP A 24 21.95 -3.55 -1.62
CA ASP A 24 21.71 -4.93 -1.21
C ASP A 24 20.20 -5.25 -1.21
N THR A 25 19.82 -6.41 -0.67
CA THR A 25 18.41 -6.75 -0.44
C THR A 25 17.96 -6.15 0.89
N HIS A 26 16.87 -5.38 0.89
CA HIS A 26 16.36 -4.71 2.09
C HIS A 26 14.95 -5.18 2.42
N CYS A 27 14.64 -5.32 3.71
CA CYS A 27 13.30 -5.63 4.17
C CYS A 27 12.55 -4.36 4.55
N ILE A 28 11.41 -4.13 3.92
CA ILE A 28 10.45 -3.10 4.33
C ILE A 28 9.46 -3.75 5.28
N GLN A 29 9.44 -3.27 6.51
CA GLN A 29 8.47 -3.67 7.52
C GLN A 29 7.50 -2.52 7.77
N PHE A 30 6.21 -2.80 7.69
CA PHE A 30 5.18 -1.84 8.06
C PHE A 30 4.00 -2.55 8.72
N SER A 31 3.30 -1.80 9.57
CA SER A 31 2.07 -2.28 10.20
C SER A 31 0.87 -1.52 9.64
N TYR A 32 -0.21 -2.23 9.37
CA TYR A 32 -1.45 -1.65 8.89
C TYR A 32 -2.64 -2.04 9.77
N PHE A 33 -3.66 -1.18 9.79
CA PHE A 33 -4.94 -1.41 10.43
C PHE A 33 -6.03 -1.02 9.44
N LEU A 34 -6.77 -2.01 8.95
CA LEU A 34 -7.79 -1.80 7.92
C LEU A 34 -9.10 -2.42 8.39
N TYR A 35 -10.03 -1.55 8.79
CA TYR A 35 -11.30 -1.96 9.38
C TYR A 35 -12.42 -1.00 8.98
N SER A 36 -13.57 -1.57 8.68
CA SER A 36 -14.83 -0.85 8.49
C SER A 36 -15.89 -1.38 9.45
N ARG A 37 -16.65 -0.47 10.07
CA ARG A 37 -17.72 -0.80 11.01
C ARG A 37 -19.05 -1.07 10.30
N ASP A 38 -19.26 -0.47 9.14
CA ASP A 38 -20.60 -0.31 8.56
C ASP A 38 -20.87 -1.31 7.43
N GLY A 39 -20.09 -2.39 7.35
CA GLY A 39 -20.20 -3.42 6.31
C GLY A 39 -19.68 -2.99 4.93
N HIS A 40 -19.44 -1.70 4.71
CA HIS A 40 -18.77 -1.18 3.52
C HIS A 40 -17.30 -1.61 3.51
N SER A 41 -16.74 -1.89 2.33
CA SER A 41 -15.31 -2.14 2.22
C SER A 41 -14.53 -0.93 2.76
N PRO A 42 -13.51 -1.10 3.62
CA PRO A 42 -12.61 -0.01 4.02
C PRO A 42 -11.65 0.42 2.89
N GLY A 43 -11.73 -0.25 1.74
CA GLY A 43 -10.89 -0.05 0.56
C GLY A 43 -9.77 -1.08 0.44
N ASP A 44 -8.82 -0.74 -0.42
CA ASP A 44 -7.65 -1.52 -0.74
C ASP A 44 -6.39 -0.78 -0.31
N LEU A 45 -5.43 -1.52 0.23
CA LEU A 45 -4.09 -1.03 0.49
C LEU A 45 -3.12 -1.77 -0.43
N GLN A 46 -2.39 -1.01 -1.25
CA GLN A 46 -1.50 -1.54 -2.28
C GLN A 46 -0.12 -0.90 -2.13
N VAL A 47 0.92 -1.72 -2.15
CA VAL A 47 2.32 -1.29 -2.11
C VAL A 47 2.93 -1.42 -3.50
N TYR A 48 3.60 -0.38 -3.93
CA TYR A 48 4.29 -0.29 -5.20
C TYR A 48 5.75 0.10 -4.98
N ILE A 49 6.60 -0.43 -5.84
CA ILE A 49 8.02 -0.10 -5.90
C ILE A 49 8.26 0.57 -7.25
N ARG A 50 8.82 1.77 -7.22
CA ARG A 50 9.36 2.46 -8.38
C ARG A 50 10.86 2.41 -8.27
N VAL A 51 11.55 2.27 -9.39
CA VAL A 51 13.01 2.23 -9.45
C VAL A 51 13.45 3.38 -10.34
N ASN A 52 14.35 4.25 -9.87
CA ASN A 52 14.91 5.38 -10.60
C ASN A 52 13.87 6.36 -11.18
N GLY A 53 12.78 6.64 -10.45
CA GLY A 53 11.68 7.46 -10.98
C GLY A 53 10.94 6.83 -12.17
N GLY A 54 11.16 5.53 -12.40
CA GLY A 54 10.53 4.75 -13.45
C GLY A 54 9.00 4.62 -13.27
N PRO A 55 8.33 4.01 -14.26
CA PRO A 55 6.88 3.85 -14.23
C PRO A 55 6.43 3.06 -13.00
N LYS A 56 5.22 3.36 -12.51
CA LYS A 56 4.55 2.57 -11.48
C LYS A 56 4.33 1.16 -12.03
N GLY A 57 5.12 0.20 -11.54
CA GLY A 57 5.00 -1.21 -11.91
C GLY A 57 3.78 -1.88 -11.28
N SER A 58 3.77 -3.21 -11.30
CA SER A 58 2.80 -4.04 -10.59
C SER A 58 2.82 -3.74 -9.09
N ALA A 59 1.69 -3.89 -8.40
CA ALA A 59 1.67 -3.90 -6.95
C ALA A 59 2.51 -5.09 -6.46
N VAL A 60 3.47 -4.84 -5.59
CA VAL A 60 4.28 -5.91 -4.97
C VAL A 60 3.57 -6.55 -3.79
N TRP A 61 2.58 -5.85 -3.25
CA TRP A 61 1.70 -6.33 -2.20
C TRP A 61 0.37 -5.62 -2.28
N ASN A 62 -0.73 -6.34 -2.06
CA ASN A 62 -2.07 -5.77 -1.96
C ASN A 62 -2.88 -6.50 -0.89
N ILE A 63 -3.79 -5.76 -0.26
CA ILE A 63 -4.85 -6.33 0.56
C ILE A 63 -6.12 -5.54 0.32
N SER A 64 -7.24 -6.24 0.28
CA SER A 64 -8.57 -5.66 0.12
C SER A 64 -9.45 -5.98 1.32
N GLY A 65 -10.44 -5.14 1.54
CA GLY A 65 -11.50 -5.41 2.51
C GLY A 65 -11.07 -5.32 3.98
N SER A 66 -12.01 -5.64 4.87
CA SER A 66 -11.80 -5.54 6.32
C SER A 66 -10.96 -6.71 6.84
N GLN A 67 -9.86 -6.39 7.53
CA GLN A 67 -8.91 -7.37 8.08
C GLN A 67 -9.13 -7.61 9.59
N GLY A 68 -10.31 -7.23 10.08
CA GLY A 68 -10.65 -7.27 11.50
C GLY A 68 -10.06 -6.11 12.30
N ARG A 69 -10.46 -6.01 13.57
CA ARG A 69 -10.03 -4.92 14.47
C ARG A 69 -8.68 -5.21 15.12
N GLN A 70 -7.65 -5.42 14.31
CA GLN A 70 -6.30 -5.72 14.79
C GLN A 70 -5.24 -5.11 13.89
N TRP A 71 -4.06 -4.91 14.46
CA TRP A 71 -2.87 -4.51 13.70
C TRP A 71 -2.27 -5.74 13.04
N HIS A 72 -1.92 -5.58 11.77
CA HIS A 72 -1.23 -6.59 10.99
C HIS A 72 0.15 -6.06 10.63
N GLN A 73 1.15 -6.93 10.68
CA GLN A 73 2.52 -6.60 10.30
C GLN A 73 2.86 -7.30 8.98
N VAL A 74 3.49 -6.56 8.08
CA VAL A 74 3.94 -7.04 6.77
C VAL A 74 5.45 -6.82 6.69
N GLU A 75 6.14 -7.81 6.14
CA GLU A 75 7.54 -7.75 5.79
C GLU A 75 7.70 -8.05 4.31
N LEU A 76 8.30 -7.11 3.57
CA LEU A 76 8.56 -7.24 2.14
C LEU A 76 10.06 -7.19 1.91
N ALA A 77 10.63 -8.29 1.43
CA ALA A 77 12.02 -8.33 0.96
C ALA A 77 12.09 -7.72 -0.45
N VAL A 78 12.90 -6.68 -0.60
CA VAL A 78 13.09 -5.95 -1.84
C VAL A 78 14.55 -6.02 -2.25
N SER A 79 14.80 -6.71 -3.36
CA SER A 79 16.11 -6.73 -4.02
C SER A 79 16.05 -5.82 -5.25
N THR A 80 16.32 -4.52 -5.07
CA THR A 80 16.38 -3.58 -6.19
C THR A 80 17.81 -3.09 -6.36
N PHE A 81 18.42 -3.40 -7.51
CA PHE A 81 19.69 -2.80 -7.92
C PHE A 81 19.48 -1.31 -8.26
N TRP A 82 19.71 -0.41 -7.28
CA TRP A 82 19.75 1.08 -7.36
C TRP A 82 18.46 1.85 -7.73
N PRO A 83 18.34 3.10 -7.23
CA PRO A 83 17.48 3.53 -6.13
C PRO A 83 16.00 3.32 -6.39
N SER A 84 15.27 2.87 -5.36
CA SER A 84 13.85 2.61 -5.42
C SER A 84 13.04 3.59 -4.57
N GLU A 85 12.09 4.29 -5.19
CA GLU A 85 11.05 5.07 -4.53
C GLU A 85 9.85 4.16 -4.23
N TYR A 86 9.33 4.18 -3.02
CA TYR A 86 8.22 3.30 -2.64
C TYR A 86 6.93 4.11 -2.51
N GLN A 87 5.84 3.61 -3.11
CA GLN A 87 4.52 4.24 -3.04
C GLN A 87 3.50 3.27 -2.45
N LEU A 88 2.88 3.65 -1.35
CA LEU A 88 1.66 3.00 -0.86
C LEU A 88 0.44 3.76 -1.41
N HIS A 89 -0.46 3.07 -2.10
CA HIS A 89 -1.79 3.58 -2.46
C HIS A 89 -2.84 2.96 -1.56
N ALA A 90 -3.68 3.79 -0.96
CA ALA A 90 -4.93 3.37 -0.35
C ALA A 90 -6.09 3.88 -1.22
N GLY A 91 -7.04 3.04 -1.62
CA GLY A 91 -8.23 3.46 -2.34
C GLY A 91 -9.24 2.34 -2.53
N ASP A 92 -10.51 2.67 -2.79
CA ASP A 92 -11.58 1.69 -2.98
C ASP A 92 -11.68 1.22 -4.44
N ASP A 93 -11.49 -0.08 -4.69
CA ASP A 93 -11.68 -0.72 -6.00
C ASP A 93 -13.15 -1.17 -6.16
N GLU A 94 -14.01 -0.29 -6.68
CA GLU A 94 -15.31 -0.70 -7.23
C GLU A 94 -15.09 -1.36 -8.60
N ASN A 95 -14.65 -2.62 -8.60
CA ASN A 95 -14.72 -3.48 -9.78
C ASN A 95 -14.92 -4.95 -9.36
N LEU A 96 -16.04 -5.22 -8.72
CA LEU A 96 -16.68 -6.54 -8.76
C LEU A 96 -18.12 -6.29 -9.23
N GLU A 97 -18.38 -6.72 -10.47
CA GLU A 97 -19.64 -6.76 -11.25
C GLU A 97 -20.92 -6.14 -10.67
#